data_AF-A0A3N4HPB9-F1
#
_entry.id   AF-A0A3N4HPB9-F1
#
_cell.length_a   1.000
_cell.length_b   1.000
_cell.length_c   1.000
_cell.angle_alpha   90.00
_cell.angle_beta   90.00
_cell.angle_gamma   90.00
#
_symmetry.space_group_name_H-M   'P 1'
#
loop_
_entity.id
_entity.type
_entity.pdbx_description
1 polymer ?
#
loop_
_entity_poly.entity_id
_entity_poly.type
_entity_poly.pdbx_seq_one_letter_code
_entity_poly.pdbx_strand_id
1 'polypeptide(L)'
;MAAPTTSPPTTASHQTLTTLLSNPLILHTICTHLPLPSLTALTLVNHTFANLILHTPSTHRTITIPSSHAAHALSRLFSLPLFQRDTQILRFESRTSLPLQDLARLLTTTPHRVRILSLLNSRFPTYDLSGFLLNLLNTLPTDSPLKALYLFSTPTGSVDKHYLKSDHRAFWVGFIKLARERGVLLDADVCRSSLHDSSLHSLPQQIADVFLPKPCAGCGITDGNAVLKTPVPLETADLTNACLPAHLRDSDRRHSSTGSYRCGVCCEGRVCRRCDKWWCETCLPGFREPQLLRRTPGGSVLGHGNLKSVKGVWLGCDSCEAVCAECLVESREMCGRCGNELCGEHEKIGSTRKIGSARNFDPRFNGKGRRLGGDVKRGCVEEGTTGVCHDCWRGLQHNPRRMFLARLA
;
A
#
# COMPACT_ATOMS: atom_id res chain seq x y z
N MET A 1 -19.24 -82.35 -5.52
CA MET A 1 -18.25 -81.37 -4.99
C MET A 1 -17.69 -80.63 -6.18
N ALA A 2 -18.19 -79.42 -6.46
CA ALA A 2 -17.74 -78.58 -7.57
C ALA A 2 -16.85 -77.47 -7.01
N ALA A 3 -15.63 -77.34 -7.55
CA ALA A 3 -14.64 -76.36 -7.11
C ALA A 3 -14.99 -74.96 -7.63
N PRO A 4 -14.77 -73.89 -6.84
CA PRO A 4 -15.06 -72.53 -7.26
C PRO A 4 -13.99 -72.04 -8.25
N THR A 5 -14.44 -71.69 -9.45
CA THR A 5 -13.65 -71.05 -10.50
C THR A 5 -13.28 -69.62 -10.08
N THR A 6 -12.02 -69.42 -9.67
CA THR A 6 -11.44 -68.10 -9.41
C THR A 6 -11.22 -67.35 -10.71
N SER A 7 -11.94 -66.24 -10.92
CA SER A 7 -11.72 -65.32 -12.03
C SER A 7 -10.35 -64.65 -11.94
N PRO A 8 -9.66 -64.43 -13.08
CA PRO A 8 -8.32 -63.84 -13.10
C PRO A 8 -8.34 -62.38 -12.62
N PRO A 9 -7.23 -61.89 -12.01
CA PRO A 9 -7.13 -60.53 -11.51
C PRO A 9 -7.24 -59.51 -12.65
N THR A 10 -8.18 -58.59 -12.50
CA THR A 10 -8.43 -57.45 -13.38
C THR A 10 -7.14 -56.68 -13.63
N THR A 11 -6.64 -56.71 -14.86
CA THR A 11 -5.44 -55.97 -15.27
C THR A 11 -5.62 -54.49 -14.98
N ALA A 12 -4.77 -53.93 -14.10
CA ALA A 12 -4.75 -52.50 -13.81
C ALA A 12 -4.58 -51.73 -15.13
N SER A 13 -5.63 -51.04 -15.57
CA SER A 13 -5.58 -50.22 -16.78
C SER A 13 -4.54 -49.13 -16.57
N HIS A 14 -3.41 -49.21 -17.26
CA HIS A 14 -2.40 -48.16 -17.28
C HIS A 14 -3.07 -46.87 -17.77
N GLN A 15 -3.29 -45.93 -16.86
CA GLN A 15 -3.79 -44.61 -17.22
C GLN A 15 -2.70 -43.92 -18.04
N THR A 16 -2.99 -43.70 -19.33
CA THR A 16 -2.08 -42.92 -20.17
C THR A 16 -2.20 -41.44 -19.83
N LEU A 17 -1.13 -40.68 -20.02
CA LEU A 17 -1.14 -39.23 -19.81
C LEU A 17 -2.20 -38.53 -20.69
N THR A 18 -2.51 -39.10 -21.86
CA THR A 18 -3.62 -38.65 -22.72
C THR A 18 -4.98 -38.82 -22.06
N THR A 19 -5.20 -39.93 -21.34
CA THR A 19 -6.43 -40.18 -20.58
C THR A 19 -6.56 -39.22 -19.39
N LEU A 20 -5.45 -38.79 -18.79
CA LEU A 20 -5.46 -37.80 -17.73
C LEU A 20 -5.76 -36.39 -18.26
N LEU A 21 -5.10 -35.99 -19.34
CA LEU A 21 -5.22 -34.65 -19.94
C LEU A 21 -6.49 -34.46 -20.79
N SER A 22 -7.21 -35.53 -21.12
CA SER A 22 -8.55 -35.41 -21.72
C SER A 22 -9.57 -34.83 -20.73
N ASN A 23 -9.27 -34.79 -19.42
CA ASN A 23 -10.06 -34.08 -18.45
C ASN A 23 -9.79 -32.56 -18.56
N PRO A 24 -10.78 -31.75 -18.96
CA PRO A 24 -10.57 -30.32 -19.19
C PRO A 24 -10.24 -29.55 -17.91
N LEU A 25 -10.67 -30.04 -16.73
CA LEU A 25 -10.34 -29.40 -15.45
C LEU A 25 -8.85 -29.57 -15.12
N ILE A 26 -8.33 -30.79 -15.29
CA ILE A 26 -6.90 -31.07 -15.07
C ILE A 26 -6.05 -30.30 -16.08
N LEU A 27 -6.45 -30.34 -17.36
CA LEU A 27 -5.76 -29.61 -18.41
C LEU A 27 -5.76 -28.11 -18.13
N HIS A 28 -6.89 -27.53 -17.72
CA HIS A 28 -7.00 -26.13 -17.35
C HIS A 28 -6.01 -25.76 -16.24
N THR A 29 -6.01 -26.50 -15.12
CA THR A 29 -5.12 -26.26 -13.98
C THR A 29 -3.64 -26.38 -14.37
N ILE A 30 -3.28 -27.36 -15.20
CA ILE A 30 -1.90 -27.53 -15.65
C ILE A 30 -1.50 -26.39 -16.61
N CYS A 31 -2.35 -26.09 -17.60
CA CYS A 31 -2.08 -25.08 -18.62
C CYS A 31 -1.92 -23.68 -18.03
N THR A 32 -2.66 -23.32 -16.97
CA THR A 32 -2.52 -22.01 -16.29
C THR A 32 -1.15 -21.78 -15.67
N HIS A 33 -0.39 -22.85 -15.41
CA HIS A 33 0.95 -22.79 -14.82
C HIS A 33 2.07 -23.08 -15.81
N LEU A 34 1.76 -23.53 -17.04
CA LEU A 34 2.75 -23.81 -18.06
C LEU A 34 3.09 -22.54 -18.85
N PRO A 35 4.38 -22.23 -19.06
CA PRO A 35 4.76 -21.11 -19.90
C PRO A 35 4.42 -21.41 -21.37
N LEU A 36 4.18 -20.35 -22.15
CA LEU A 36 3.76 -20.46 -23.55
C LEU A 36 4.66 -21.39 -24.40
N PRO A 37 6.00 -21.35 -24.30
CA PRO A 37 6.86 -22.28 -25.03
C PRO A 37 6.57 -23.76 -24.73
N SER A 38 6.29 -24.09 -23.46
CA SER A 38 5.93 -25.46 -23.06
C SER A 38 4.58 -25.88 -23.62
N LEU A 39 3.59 -24.98 -23.63
CA LEU A 39 2.30 -25.26 -24.27
C LEU A 39 2.47 -25.48 -25.76
N THR A 40 3.24 -24.64 -26.46
CA THR A 40 3.51 -24.85 -27.89
C THR A 40 4.25 -26.16 -28.13
N ALA A 41 5.22 -26.52 -27.29
CA ALA A 41 5.91 -27.80 -27.39
C ALA A 41 4.93 -28.98 -27.22
N LEU A 42 4.02 -28.92 -26.25
CA LEU A 42 2.98 -29.94 -26.06
C LEU A 42 2.07 -30.10 -27.28
N THR A 43 1.69 -28.98 -27.93
CA THR A 43 0.91 -29.05 -29.17
C THR A 43 1.68 -29.68 -30.34
N LEU A 44 3.02 -29.62 -30.32
CA LEU A 44 3.86 -30.22 -31.37
C LEU A 44 4.13 -31.71 -31.12
N VAL A 45 4.00 -32.19 -29.88
CA VAL A 45 4.27 -33.60 -29.54
C VAL A 45 3.20 -34.53 -30.10
N ASN A 46 1.92 -34.14 -30.09
CA ASN A 46 0.81 -35.00 -30.53
C ASN A 46 -0.41 -34.17 -30.99
N HIS A 47 -1.03 -34.56 -32.11
CA HIS A 47 -2.28 -33.97 -32.60
C HIS A 47 -3.43 -34.02 -31.58
N THR A 48 -3.52 -35.06 -30.76
CA THR A 48 -4.52 -35.14 -29.68
C THR A 48 -4.30 -34.05 -28.64
N PHE A 49 -3.05 -33.79 -28.24
CA PHE A 49 -2.74 -32.69 -27.31
C PHE A 49 -2.95 -31.34 -27.97
N ALA A 50 -2.59 -31.19 -29.25
CA ALA A 50 -2.92 -29.99 -30.01
C ALA A 50 -4.42 -29.73 -29.97
N ASN A 51 -5.25 -30.70 -30.34
CA ASN A 51 -6.71 -30.54 -30.33
C ASN A 51 -7.26 -30.24 -28.93
N LEU A 52 -6.80 -30.96 -27.89
CA LEU A 52 -7.22 -30.71 -26.51
C LEU A 52 -6.88 -29.28 -26.06
N ILE A 53 -5.64 -28.83 -26.29
CA ILE A 53 -5.17 -27.50 -25.88
C ILE A 53 -5.89 -26.39 -26.68
N LEU A 54 -6.02 -26.57 -28.00
CA LEU A 54 -6.63 -25.58 -28.90
C LEU A 54 -8.16 -25.46 -28.74
N HIS A 55 -8.85 -26.54 -28.32
CA HIS A 55 -10.32 -26.57 -28.21
C HIS A 55 -10.84 -26.50 -26.78
N THR A 56 -10.00 -26.71 -25.76
CA THR A 56 -10.44 -26.54 -24.37
C THR A 56 -10.51 -25.04 -24.06
N PRO A 57 -11.68 -24.52 -23.66
CA PRO A 57 -11.82 -23.11 -23.35
C PRO A 57 -10.94 -22.73 -22.16
N SER A 58 -10.45 -21.50 -22.15
CA SER A 58 -9.66 -20.90 -21.06
C SER A 58 -8.26 -21.47 -20.83
N THR A 59 -7.78 -22.47 -21.59
CA THR A 59 -6.38 -22.92 -21.54
C THR A 59 -5.39 -21.81 -21.84
N HIS A 60 -5.79 -20.84 -22.67
CA HIS A 60 -5.01 -19.68 -23.07
C HIS A 60 -5.59 -18.36 -22.53
N ARG A 61 -6.37 -18.43 -21.44
CA ARG A 61 -6.98 -17.24 -20.86
C ARG A 61 -5.94 -16.19 -20.47
N THR A 62 -4.80 -16.66 -19.98
CA THR A 62 -3.68 -15.84 -19.56
C THR A 62 -2.44 -16.18 -20.38
N ILE A 63 -1.90 -15.18 -21.09
CA ILE A 63 -0.65 -15.31 -21.82
C ILE A 63 0.39 -14.42 -21.15
N THR A 64 1.44 -15.06 -20.63
CA THR A 64 2.60 -14.37 -20.06
C THR A 64 3.74 -14.40 -21.07
N ILE A 65 4.22 -13.22 -21.45
CA ILE A 65 5.33 -13.04 -22.40
C ILE A 65 6.59 -12.68 -21.60
N PRO A 66 7.61 -13.56 -21.60
CA PRO A 66 8.85 -13.31 -20.86
C PRO A 66 9.72 -12.25 -21.53
N SER A 67 10.53 -11.56 -20.72
CA SER A 67 11.37 -10.43 -21.12
C SER A 67 12.31 -10.68 -22.30
N SER A 68 12.86 -11.89 -22.40
CA SER A 68 13.83 -12.24 -23.44
C SER A 68 13.21 -12.34 -24.83
N HIS A 69 11.89 -12.42 -24.93
CA HIS A 69 11.20 -12.72 -26.18
C HIS A 69 10.18 -11.67 -26.59
N ALA A 70 9.96 -10.60 -25.83
CA ALA A 70 8.82 -9.69 -26.03
C ALA A 70 8.68 -9.17 -27.48
N ALA A 71 9.77 -8.69 -28.09
CA ALA A 71 9.72 -8.13 -29.44
C ALA A 71 9.38 -9.17 -30.52
N HIS A 72 10.07 -10.32 -30.50
CA HIS A 72 9.85 -11.40 -31.46
C HIS A 72 8.55 -12.19 -31.17
N ALA A 73 8.13 -12.24 -29.92
CA ALA A 73 6.90 -12.91 -29.52
C ALA A 73 5.68 -12.15 -30.02
N LEU A 74 5.68 -10.81 -29.95
CA LEU A 74 4.53 -10.00 -30.39
C LEU A 74 4.19 -10.24 -31.87
N SER A 75 5.18 -10.17 -32.76
CA SER A 75 4.98 -10.44 -34.19
C SER A 75 4.44 -11.84 -34.47
N ARG A 76 4.89 -12.84 -33.69
CA ARG A 76 4.40 -14.23 -33.81
C ARG A 76 3.05 -14.45 -33.13
N LEU A 77 2.72 -13.71 -32.08
CA LEU A 77 1.41 -13.81 -31.42
C LEU A 77 0.28 -13.39 -32.36
N PHE A 78 0.52 -12.41 -33.24
CA PHE A 78 -0.43 -12.04 -34.28
C PHE A 78 -0.80 -13.20 -35.22
N SER A 79 0.15 -14.10 -35.48
CA SER A 79 -0.09 -15.25 -36.37
C SER A 79 -0.59 -16.50 -35.66
N LEU A 80 -0.63 -16.51 -34.32
CA LEU A 80 -1.11 -17.65 -33.56
C LEU A 80 -2.64 -17.63 -33.44
N PRO A 81 -3.36 -18.64 -33.96
CA PRO A 81 -4.83 -18.74 -33.83
C PRO A 81 -5.29 -18.75 -32.36
N LEU A 82 -4.42 -19.22 -31.47
CA LEU A 82 -4.61 -19.26 -30.03
C LEU A 82 -4.83 -17.88 -29.40
N PHE A 83 -4.12 -16.87 -29.90
CA PHE A 83 -4.20 -15.53 -29.32
C PHE A 83 -5.60 -14.92 -29.54
N GLN A 84 -6.17 -15.15 -30.73
CA GLN A 84 -7.38 -14.47 -31.20
C GLN A 84 -8.67 -14.94 -30.51
N ARG A 85 -8.71 -16.16 -29.98
CA ARG A 85 -9.99 -16.74 -29.52
C ARG A 85 -10.34 -16.43 -28.07
N ASP A 86 -9.42 -16.68 -27.14
CA ASP A 86 -9.77 -16.74 -25.72
C ASP A 86 -8.81 -16.00 -24.77
N THR A 87 -7.80 -15.31 -25.29
CA THR A 87 -6.88 -14.53 -24.45
C THR A 87 -7.62 -13.36 -23.81
N GLN A 88 -7.80 -13.41 -22.49
CA GLN A 88 -8.44 -12.34 -21.72
C GLN A 88 -7.42 -11.53 -20.92
N ILE A 89 -6.30 -12.13 -20.56
CA ILE A 89 -5.24 -11.51 -19.77
C ILE A 89 -3.95 -11.59 -20.55
N LEU A 90 -3.40 -10.44 -20.90
CA LEU A 90 -2.10 -10.32 -21.54
C LEU A 90 -1.10 -9.73 -20.55
N ARG A 91 -0.09 -10.51 -20.18
CA ARG A 91 0.93 -10.10 -19.22
C ARG A 91 2.29 -10.03 -19.88
N PHE A 92 2.93 -8.88 -19.74
CA PHE A 92 4.30 -8.66 -20.11
C PHE A 92 5.14 -8.57 -18.86
N GLU A 93 6.16 -9.42 -18.78
CA GLU A 93 7.13 -9.40 -17.70
C GLU A 93 8.50 -9.12 -18.32
N SER A 94 8.71 -7.86 -18.70
CA SER A 94 9.84 -7.49 -19.55
C SER A 94 10.85 -6.55 -18.90
N ARG A 95 12.05 -7.03 -18.59
CA ARG A 95 13.18 -6.12 -18.30
C ARG A 95 13.71 -5.40 -19.55
N THR A 96 13.26 -5.80 -20.74
CA THR A 96 13.69 -5.25 -22.03
C THR A 96 12.62 -4.32 -22.62
N SER A 97 13.05 -3.44 -23.53
CA SER A 97 12.14 -2.51 -24.21
C SER A 97 11.07 -3.27 -25.00
N LEU A 98 9.80 -2.95 -24.74
CA LEU A 98 8.67 -3.50 -25.46
C LEU A 98 8.45 -2.72 -26.76
N PRO A 99 8.18 -3.35 -27.92
CA PRO A 99 7.72 -2.60 -29.10
C PRO A 99 6.29 -2.13 -28.89
N LEU A 100 6.15 -0.96 -28.28
CA LEU A 100 4.88 -0.34 -27.91
C LEU A 100 3.94 -0.16 -29.11
N GLN A 101 4.47 0.12 -30.30
CA GLN A 101 3.65 0.23 -31.51
C GLN A 101 3.00 -1.10 -31.91
N ASP A 102 3.70 -2.23 -31.75
CA ASP A 102 3.15 -3.55 -32.04
C ASP A 102 2.05 -3.91 -31.04
N LEU A 103 2.26 -3.58 -29.76
CA LEU A 103 1.24 -3.76 -28.73
C LEU A 103 0.00 -2.88 -28.99
N ALA A 104 0.20 -1.61 -29.36
CA ALA A 104 -0.91 -0.73 -29.72
C ALA A 104 -1.70 -1.32 -30.89
N ARG A 105 -1.00 -1.78 -31.94
CA ARG A 105 -1.62 -2.47 -33.08
C ARG A 105 -2.38 -3.70 -32.62
N LEU A 106 -1.80 -4.56 -31.80
CA LEU A 106 -2.46 -5.76 -31.25
C LEU A 106 -3.79 -5.45 -30.59
N LEU A 107 -3.83 -4.36 -29.81
CA LEU A 107 -5.01 -3.92 -29.07
C LEU A 107 -5.99 -3.08 -29.89
N THR A 108 -5.67 -2.76 -31.14
CA THR A 108 -6.52 -1.91 -32.01
C THR A 108 -6.94 -2.60 -33.31
N THR A 109 -6.15 -3.53 -33.86
CA THR A 109 -6.30 -4.02 -35.24
C THR A 109 -6.98 -5.37 -35.40
N THR A 110 -7.49 -5.99 -34.34
CA THR A 110 -8.15 -7.31 -34.44
C THR A 110 -9.32 -7.43 -33.46
N PRO A 111 -10.30 -8.31 -33.70
CA PRO A 111 -11.19 -8.74 -32.64
C PRO A 111 -10.37 -9.55 -31.61
N HIS A 112 -9.66 -8.86 -30.74
CA HIS A 112 -9.06 -9.47 -29.56
C HIS A 112 -10.10 -9.51 -28.43
N ARG A 113 -9.86 -10.34 -27.43
CA ARG A 113 -10.68 -10.42 -26.21
C ARG A 113 -9.92 -10.00 -24.97
N VAL A 114 -8.80 -9.29 -25.14
CA VAL A 114 -7.94 -8.91 -24.03
C VAL A 114 -8.68 -7.89 -23.16
N ARG A 115 -9.06 -8.32 -21.96
CA ARG A 115 -9.74 -7.50 -20.95
C ARG A 115 -8.78 -6.85 -19.99
N ILE A 116 -7.69 -7.55 -19.67
CA ILE A 116 -6.69 -7.13 -18.71
C ILE A 116 -5.32 -7.11 -19.41
N LEU A 117 -4.69 -5.95 -19.45
CA LEU A 117 -3.29 -5.81 -19.85
C LEU A 117 -2.44 -5.56 -18.61
N SER A 118 -1.32 -6.27 -18.49
CA SER A 118 -0.40 -6.14 -17.37
C SER A 118 1.00 -5.88 -17.89
N LEU A 119 1.57 -4.71 -17.56
CA LEU A 119 2.90 -4.25 -18.00
C LEU A 119 3.90 -4.23 -16.83
N LEU A 120 3.78 -5.17 -15.90
CA LEU A 120 4.57 -5.19 -14.67
C LEU A 120 6.08 -5.33 -14.96
N ASN A 121 6.90 -4.63 -14.19
CA ASN A 121 8.36 -4.61 -14.30
C ASN A 121 8.91 -4.23 -15.69
N SER A 122 8.05 -3.68 -16.56
CA SER A 122 8.44 -3.25 -17.88
C SER A 122 9.33 -2.02 -17.78
N ARG A 123 10.52 -2.06 -18.38
CA ARG A 123 11.38 -0.87 -18.45
C ARG A 123 11.04 -0.11 -19.73
N PHE A 124 10.50 1.08 -19.55
CA PHE A 124 10.27 2.02 -20.64
C PHE A 124 11.07 3.29 -20.40
N PRO A 125 11.64 3.91 -21.44
CA PRO A 125 11.92 5.33 -21.40
C PRO A 125 10.61 6.05 -21.03
N THR A 126 10.63 6.92 -20.02
CA THR A 126 9.41 7.56 -19.49
C THR A 126 8.58 8.24 -20.58
N TYR A 127 9.26 8.89 -21.53
CA TYR A 127 8.64 9.58 -22.66
C TYR A 127 7.90 8.62 -23.62
N ASP A 128 8.45 7.42 -23.83
CA ASP A 128 7.86 6.43 -24.74
C ASP A 128 6.59 5.82 -24.14
N LEU A 129 6.59 5.55 -22.82
CA LEU A 129 5.42 5.01 -22.14
C LEU A 129 4.28 6.02 -22.11
N SER A 130 4.55 7.28 -21.77
CA SER A 130 3.50 8.30 -21.69
C SER A 130 2.81 8.52 -23.03
N GLY A 131 3.60 8.63 -24.12
CA GLY A 131 3.06 8.82 -25.47
C GLY A 131 2.28 7.59 -25.93
N PHE A 132 2.81 6.39 -25.69
CA PHE A 132 2.11 5.15 -26.00
C PHE A 132 0.78 5.01 -25.27
N LEU A 133 0.74 5.28 -23.97
CA LEU A 133 -0.46 5.10 -23.15
C LEU A 133 -1.58 6.07 -23.56
N LEU A 134 -1.24 7.33 -23.86
CA LEU A 134 -2.20 8.28 -24.42
C LEU A 134 -2.68 7.84 -25.79
N ASN A 135 -1.75 7.46 -26.68
CA ASN A 135 -2.11 6.98 -28.01
C ASN A 135 -3.02 5.75 -27.93
N LEU A 136 -2.71 4.81 -27.03
CA LEU A 136 -3.51 3.62 -26.79
C LEU A 136 -4.94 3.99 -26.39
N LEU A 137 -5.13 4.79 -25.33
CA LEU A 137 -6.48 5.18 -24.89
C LEU A 137 -7.26 5.98 -25.94
N ASN A 138 -6.56 6.80 -26.73
CA ASN A 138 -7.20 7.60 -27.77
C ASN A 138 -7.59 6.77 -29.00
N THR A 139 -6.80 5.75 -29.34
CA THR A 139 -7.03 4.86 -30.50
C THR A 139 -7.92 3.67 -30.17
N LEU A 140 -8.09 3.34 -28.88
CA LEU A 140 -9.00 2.28 -28.45
C LEU A 140 -10.45 2.63 -28.85
N PRO A 141 -11.15 1.70 -29.52
CA PRO A 141 -12.58 1.82 -29.77
C PRO A 141 -13.35 2.02 -28.47
N THR A 142 -14.50 2.70 -28.51
CA THR A 142 -15.41 2.85 -27.36
C THR A 142 -15.84 1.50 -26.79
N ASP A 143 -16.03 0.52 -27.68
CA ASP A 143 -16.44 -0.84 -27.34
C ASP A 143 -15.24 -1.77 -27.12
N SER A 144 -14.05 -1.21 -26.88
CA SER A 144 -12.84 -2.00 -26.62
C SER A 144 -13.08 -2.97 -25.46
N PRO A 145 -12.67 -4.25 -25.61
CA PRO A 145 -12.77 -5.24 -24.55
C PRO A 145 -11.80 -4.95 -23.41
N LEU A 146 -10.77 -4.12 -23.62
CA LEU A 146 -9.80 -3.75 -22.59
C LEU A 146 -10.49 -2.94 -21.50
N LYS A 147 -10.58 -3.50 -20.29
CA LYS A 147 -11.23 -2.88 -19.13
C LYS A 147 -10.28 -2.66 -17.96
N ALA A 148 -9.05 -3.18 -18.02
CA ALA A 148 -8.10 -3.10 -16.93
C ALA A 148 -6.66 -3.02 -17.43
N LEU A 149 -5.86 -2.20 -16.77
CA LEU A 149 -4.44 -2.04 -17.05
C LEU A 149 -3.65 -1.99 -15.73
N TYR A 150 -2.74 -2.94 -15.55
CA TYR A 150 -1.79 -2.98 -14.43
C TYR A 150 -0.47 -2.34 -14.86
N LEU A 151 -0.15 -1.17 -14.29
CA LEU A 151 1.04 -0.38 -14.61
C LEU A 151 1.96 -0.17 -13.42
N PHE A 152 1.38 0.24 -12.28
CA PHE A 152 2.14 0.87 -11.22
C PHE A 152 2.61 -0.11 -10.17
N SER A 153 1.88 -1.19 -9.94
CA SER A 153 2.23 -2.15 -8.89
C SER A 153 3.39 -3.02 -9.32
N THR A 154 4.18 -3.47 -8.36
CA THR A 154 5.11 -4.59 -8.55
C THR A 154 4.40 -5.91 -8.22
N PRO A 155 4.99 -7.07 -8.54
CA PRO A 155 4.44 -8.37 -8.11
C PRO A 155 4.29 -8.50 -6.59
N THR A 156 5.06 -7.74 -5.80
CA THR A 156 4.96 -7.69 -4.33
C THR A 156 3.81 -6.80 -3.83
N GLY A 157 3.10 -6.15 -4.75
CA GLY A 157 1.99 -5.24 -4.47
C GLY A 157 2.40 -3.86 -3.96
N SER A 158 3.68 -3.52 -4.02
CA SER A 158 4.13 -2.15 -3.79
C SER A 158 3.93 -1.31 -5.04
N VAL A 159 3.50 -0.06 -4.91
CA VAL A 159 3.50 0.89 -6.03
C VAL A 159 4.95 1.24 -6.38
N ASP A 160 5.34 1.02 -7.63
CA ASP A 160 6.63 1.42 -8.17
C ASP A 160 6.71 2.95 -8.23
N LYS A 161 7.41 3.49 -7.25
CA LYS A 161 7.61 4.93 -7.08
C LYS A 161 8.40 5.55 -8.23
N HIS A 162 9.06 4.76 -9.10
CA HIS A 162 9.80 5.31 -10.23
C HIS A 162 8.92 6.08 -11.21
N TYR A 163 7.71 5.58 -11.50
CA TYR A 163 6.78 6.26 -12.40
C TYR A 163 6.15 7.51 -11.77
N LEU A 164 6.10 7.55 -10.42
CA LEU A 164 5.49 8.64 -9.64
C LEU A 164 6.45 9.77 -9.26
N LYS A 165 7.66 9.79 -9.84
CA LYS A 165 8.61 10.90 -9.68
C LYS A 165 7.99 12.22 -10.15
N SER A 166 8.41 13.32 -9.51
CA SER A 166 7.76 14.65 -9.54
C SER A 166 7.40 15.16 -10.93
N ASP A 167 8.28 14.93 -11.91
CA ASP A 167 8.25 15.67 -13.17
C ASP A 167 7.12 15.22 -14.10
N HIS A 168 6.53 14.04 -13.85
CA HIS A 168 5.43 13.48 -14.66
C HIS A 168 4.11 13.33 -13.90
N ARG A 169 4.00 13.87 -12.68
CA ARG A 169 2.78 13.70 -11.88
C ARG A 169 1.53 14.25 -12.56
N ALA A 170 1.63 15.43 -13.17
CA ALA A 170 0.52 16.05 -13.90
C ALA A 170 0.04 15.18 -15.07
N PHE A 171 0.99 14.60 -15.82
CA PHE A 171 0.69 13.66 -16.90
C PHE A 171 -0.10 12.46 -16.38
N TRP A 172 0.39 11.78 -15.34
CA TRP A 172 -0.24 10.57 -14.84
C TRP A 172 -1.62 10.82 -14.24
N VAL A 173 -1.83 11.96 -13.57
CA VAL A 173 -3.15 12.37 -13.10
C VAL A 173 -4.11 12.55 -14.28
N GLY A 174 -3.69 13.22 -15.36
CA GLY A 174 -4.47 13.36 -16.58
C GLY A 174 -4.78 12.00 -17.23
N PHE A 175 -3.79 11.14 -17.32
CA PHE A 175 -3.93 9.79 -17.88
C PHE A 175 -4.91 8.93 -17.07
N ILE A 176 -4.81 8.91 -15.74
CA ILE A 176 -5.71 8.11 -14.89
C ILE A 176 -7.16 8.58 -15.04
N LYS A 177 -7.40 9.90 -15.13
CA LYS A 177 -8.74 10.44 -15.41
C LYS A 177 -9.25 9.98 -16.77
N LEU A 178 -8.44 10.13 -17.82
CA LEU A 178 -8.80 9.71 -19.17
C LEU A 178 -9.12 8.21 -19.24
N ALA A 179 -8.31 7.36 -18.59
CA ALA A 179 -8.56 5.93 -18.51
C ALA A 179 -9.92 5.63 -17.88
N ARG A 180 -10.26 6.36 -16.79
CA ARG A 180 -11.54 6.22 -16.09
C ARG A 180 -12.72 6.66 -16.93
N GLU A 181 -12.60 7.76 -17.67
CA GLU A 181 -13.62 8.23 -18.62
C GLU A 181 -13.86 7.19 -19.72
N ARG A 182 -12.82 6.45 -20.12
CA ARG A 182 -12.90 5.32 -21.06
C ARG A 182 -13.34 4.00 -20.41
N GLY A 183 -13.64 3.97 -19.11
CA GLY A 183 -14.03 2.76 -18.39
C GLY A 183 -12.89 1.72 -18.25
N VAL A 184 -11.64 2.16 -18.32
CA VAL A 184 -10.45 1.33 -18.10
C VAL A 184 -9.98 1.53 -16.66
N LEU A 185 -10.01 0.45 -15.88
CA LEU A 185 -9.52 0.42 -14.50
C LEU A 185 -7.99 0.37 -14.48
N LEU A 186 -7.41 1.03 -13.48
CA LEU A 186 -5.98 1.04 -13.22
C LEU A 186 -5.69 0.49 -11.83
N ASP A 187 -4.44 0.08 -11.61
CA ASP A 187 -3.91 -0.31 -10.30
C ASP A 187 -3.39 0.88 -9.48
N ALA A 188 -3.76 2.10 -9.88
CA ALA A 188 -3.62 3.32 -9.12
C ALA A 188 -4.85 4.21 -9.33
N ASP A 189 -5.03 5.21 -8.47
CA ASP A 189 -6.11 6.18 -8.58
C ASP A 189 -5.63 7.60 -8.29
N VAL A 190 -6.44 8.60 -8.63
CA VAL A 190 -6.21 9.99 -8.25
C VAL A 190 -6.84 10.24 -6.88
N CYS A 191 -6.09 10.90 -6.01
CA CYS A 191 -6.59 11.33 -4.72
C CYS A 191 -7.69 12.39 -4.90
N ARG A 192 -8.88 12.11 -4.34
CA ARG A 192 -10.08 12.95 -4.44
C ARG A 192 -10.29 13.86 -3.23
N SER A 193 -9.23 14.14 -2.48
CA SER A 193 -9.34 15.02 -1.33
C SER A 193 -9.82 16.42 -1.74
N SER A 194 -10.62 17.05 -0.88
CA SER A 194 -10.98 18.46 -1.03
C SER A 194 -9.76 19.39 -1.00
N LEU A 195 -8.61 18.91 -0.51
CA LEU A 195 -7.34 19.65 -0.57
C LEU A 195 -6.85 19.87 -2.01
N HIS A 196 -7.32 19.06 -2.95
CA HIS A 196 -7.01 19.15 -4.37
C HIS A 196 -8.08 19.88 -5.19
N ASP A 197 -9.11 20.42 -4.55
CA ASP A 197 -10.19 21.15 -5.22
C ASP A 197 -9.85 22.64 -5.37
N SER A 198 -10.01 23.16 -6.58
CA SER A 198 -9.28 24.28 -7.17
C SER A 198 -9.65 25.69 -6.66
N SER A 199 -10.45 25.82 -5.61
CA SER A 199 -11.16 27.08 -5.36
C SER A 199 -10.31 28.19 -4.74
N LEU A 200 -9.36 27.91 -3.84
CA LEU A 200 -8.67 29.00 -3.11
C LEU A 200 -7.16 28.79 -2.87
N HIS A 201 -6.69 27.57 -2.59
CA HIS A 201 -5.25 27.28 -2.33
C HIS A 201 -4.93 25.80 -2.61
N SER A 202 -5.37 25.26 -3.74
CA SER A 202 -5.34 23.82 -4.04
C SER A 202 -3.93 23.29 -4.24
N LEU A 203 -3.60 22.20 -3.55
CA LEU A 203 -2.45 21.39 -3.96
C LEU A 203 -2.79 20.74 -5.31
N PRO A 204 -1.81 20.59 -6.23
CA PRO A 204 -2.06 19.84 -7.46
C PRO A 204 -2.58 18.45 -7.10
N GLN A 205 -3.54 17.94 -7.86
CA GLN A 205 -4.03 16.58 -7.69
C GLN A 205 -2.86 15.60 -7.68
N GLN A 206 -2.93 14.62 -6.79
CA GLN A 206 -1.89 13.62 -6.62
C GLN A 206 -2.43 12.23 -6.85
N ILE A 207 -1.52 11.30 -7.13
CA ILE A 207 -1.84 9.88 -7.22
C ILE A 207 -1.95 9.35 -5.80
N ALA A 208 -2.97 8.55 -5.57
CA ALA A 208 -3.18 7.89 -4.31
C ALA A 208 -2.18 6.73 -4.17
N ASP A 209 -1.29 6.84 -3.19
CA ASP A 209 -0.19 5.91 -2.92
C ASP A 209 -0.30 5.26 -1.53
N VAL A 210 -1.29 5.66 -0.73
CA VAL A 210 -1.60 5.09 0.59
C VAL A 210 -2.93 4.35 0.53
N PHE A 211 -2.87 3.05 0.78
CA PHE A 211 -4.05 2.22 1.00
C PHE A 211 -4.49 2.31 2.47
N LEU A 212 -5.76 2.64 2.69
CA LEU A 212 -6.36 2.75 4.01
C LEU A 212 -7.32 1.57 4.19
N PRO A 213 -6.94 0.52 4.94
CA PRO A 213 -7.71 -0.73 5.01
C PRO A 213 -9.03 -0.59 5.77
N LYS A 214 -9.15 0.46 6.61
CA LYS A 214 -10.31 0.70 7.46
C LYS A 214 -11.12 1.89 6.95
N PRO A 215 -12.46 1.88 7.17
CA PRO A 215 -13.27 3.08 6.97
C PRO A 215 -12.76 4.25 7.80
N CYS A 216 -13.19 5.45 7.45
CA CYS A 216 -12.94 6.61 8.30
C CYS A 216 -13.43 6.34 9.73
N ALA A 217 -12.56 6.50 10.73
CA ALA A 217 -12.90 6.30 12.14
C ALA A 217 -13.94 7.30 12.67
N GLY A 218 -14.15 8.43 11.97
CA GLY A 218 -15.13 9.44 12.32
C GLY A 218 -16.54 9.15 11.80
N CYS A 219 -16.69 8.92 10.49
CA CYS A 219 -17.99 8.74 9.83
C CYS A 219 -18.28 7.32 9.37
N GLY A 220 -17.32 6.39 9.43
CA GLY A 220 -17.47 5.03 8.91
C GLY A 220 -17.48 4.93 7.38
N ILE A 221 -17.39 6.05 6.67
CA ILE A 221 -17.46 6.07 5.21
C ILE A 221 -16.13 5.63 4.61
N THR A 222 -16.25 4.81 3.57
CA THR A 222 -15.17 4.45 2.67
C THR A 222 -15.38 5.11 1.32
N ASP A 223 -14.44 5.94 0.88
CA ASP A 223 -14.44 6.50 -0.48
C ASP A 223 -13.93 5.45 -1.48
N GLY A 224 -14.57 4.28 -1.47
CA GLY A 224 -14.16 3.12 -2.22
C GLY A 224 -14.17 3.43 -3.70
N ASN A 225 -12.98 3.43 -4.30
CA ASN A 225 -12.83 3.39 -5.75
C ASN A 225 -12.47 1.96 -6.15
N ALA A 226 -13.02 1.52 -7.27
CA ALA A 226 -12.61 0.27 -7.91
C ALA A 226 -11.19 0.46 -8.48
N VAL A 227 -10.20 0.13 -7.67
CA VAL A 227 -8.78 0.09 -8.07
C VAL A 227 -8.39 -1.37 -8.23
N LEU A 228 -7.63 -1.67 -9.28
CA LEU A 228 -7.10 -3.01 -9.46
C LEU A 228 -6.10 -3.32 -8.33
N LYS A 229 -6.23 -4.49 -7.73
CA LYS A 229 -5.36 -4.96 -6.67
C LYS A 229 -4.45 -6.06 -7.19
N THR A 230 -3.21 -6.01 -6.75
CA THR A 230 -2.21 -7.04 -7.03
C THR A 230 -2.36 -8.24 -6.09
N PRO A 231 -1.96 -9.44 -6.53
CA PRO A 231 -1.47 -9.75 -7.88
C PRO A 231 -2.61 -9.80 -8.92
N VAL A 232 -2.26 -9.69 -10.20
CA VAL A 232 -3.21 -9.90 -11.32
C VAL A 232 -3.89 -11.26 -11.13
N PRO A 233 -5.23 -11.36 -11.17
CA PRO A 233 -5.90 -12.64 -11.03
C PRO A 233 -5.55 -13.52 -12.24
N LEU A 234 -4.80 -14.60 -12.04
CA LEU A 234 -4.33 -15.47 -13.13
C LEU A 234 -5.43 -16.40 -13.64
N GLU A 235 -6.34 -16.78 -12.75
CA GLU A 235 -7.40 -17.78 -13.01
C GLU A 235 -8.68 -17.13 -13.53
N THR A 236 -8.91 -15.86 -13.20
CA THR A 236 -10.13 -15.13 -13.57
C THR A 236 -9.80 -13.77 -14.18
N ALA A 237 -10.32 -13.48 -15.37
CA ALA A 237 -10.31 -12.12 -15.93
C ALA A 237 -11.51 -11.30 -15.44
N ASP A 238 -12.02 -11.65 -14.25
CA ASP A 238 -13.12 -10.95 -13.62
C ASP A 238 -12.57 -9.69 -12.93
N LEU A 239 -13.10 -8.53 -13.34
CA LEU A 239 -12.71 -7.24 -12.79
C LEU A 239 -13.10 -7.13 -11.32
N THR A 240 -14.19 -7.78 -10.90
CA THR A 240 -14.60 -7.80 -9.49
C THR A 240 -13.53 -8.50 -8.65
N ASN A 241 -13.01 -9.65 -9.10
CA ASN A 241 -11.91 -10.34 -8.45
C ASN A 241 -10.59 -9.55 -8.54
N ALA A 242 -10.35 -8.86 -9.66
CA ALA A 242 -9.18 -8.01 -9.86
C ALA A 242 -9.13 -6.86 -8.86
N CYS A 243 -10.28 -6.31 -8.45
CA CYS A 243 -10.39 -5.25 -7.43
C CYS A 243 -10.39 -5.75 -5.98
N LEU A 244 -10.46 -7.07 -5.75
CA LEU A 244 -10.41 -7.67 -4.41
C LEU A 244 -8.96 -7.94 -3.97
N PRO A 245 -8.62 -7.70 -2.68
CA PRO A 245 -7.32 -8.07 -2.13
C PRO A 245 -7.07 -9.57 -2.26
N ALA A 246 -5.82 -9.98 -2.50
CA ALA A 246 -5.45 -11.38 -2.72
C ALA A 246 -5.99 -12.34 -1.64
N HIS A 247 -5.87 -11.97 -0.37
CA HIS A 247 -6.29 -12.79 0.78
C HIS A 247 -7.81 -12.91 0.94
N LEU A 248 -8.61 -12.08 0.25
CA LEU A 248 -10.07 -12.13 0.29
C LEU A 248 -10.67 -12.84 -0.94
N ARG A 249 -9.83 -13.34 -1.87
CA ARG A 249 -10.32 -14.02 -3.07
C ARG A 249 -10.88 -15.41 -2.76
N ASP A 250 -10.40 -16.08 -1.71
CA ASP A 250 -10.69 -17.50 -1.49
C ASP A 250 -11.79 -17.85 -0.49
N SER A 251 -12.16 -17.01 0.49
CA SER A 251 -13.01 -17.56 1.57
C SER A 251 -13.98 -16.66 2.34
N ASP A 252 -14.08 -15.34 2.12
CA ASP A 252 -15.12 -14.56 2.83
C ASP A 252 -15.57 -13.29 2.10
N ARG A 253 -16.54 -13.44 1.17
CA ARG A 253 -17.19 -12.32 0.47
C ARG A 253 -17.98 -11.37 1.36
N ARG A 254 -18.13 -11.66 2.67
CA ARG A 254 -18.97 -10.87 3.59
C ARG A 254 -18.29 -9.60 4.10
N HIS A 255 -16.97 -9.48 3.91
CA HIS A 255 -16.20 -8.31 4.30
C HIS A 255 -15.40 -7.81 3.10
N SER A 256 -16.10 -7.35 2.05
CA SER A 256 -15.49 -6.50 1.04
C SER A 256 -14.92 -5.27 1.74
N SER A 257 -13.64 -5.33 2.12
CA SER A 257 -12.92 -4.20 2.66
C SER A 257 -12.81 -3.17 1.53
N THR A 258 -13.80 -2.29 1.47
CA THR A 258 -13.80 -1.06 0.70
C THR A 258 -12.77 -0.12 1.31
N GLY A 259 -11.50 -0.52 1.34
CA GLY A 259 -10.44 0.39 1.72
C GLY A 259 -10.43 1.60 0.79
N SER A 260 -10.05 2.76 1.31
CA SER A 260 -9.89 3.97 0.48
C SER A 260 -8.44 4.13 0.06
N TYR A 261 -8.25 4.76 -1.10
CA TYR A 261 -6.93 5.17 -1.57
C TYR A 261 -6.80 6.69 -1.42
N ARG A 262 -5.70 7.13 -0.81
CA ARG A 262 -5.36 8.55 -0.62
C ARG A 262 -3.89 8.80 -0.94
N CYS A 263 -3.54 10.05 -1.28
CA CYS A 263 -2.13 10.41 -1.41
C CYS A 263 -1.51 10.63 -0.03
N GLY A 264 -0.20 10.46 0.09
CA GLY A 264 0.54 10.65 1.33
C GLY A 264 0.25 12.00 2.01
N VAL A 265 0.16 13.07 1.22
CA VAL A 265 -0.15 14.42 1.74
C VAL A 265 -1.54 14.50 2.35
N CYS A 266 -2.53 13.82 1.78
CA CYS A 266 -3.88 13.77 2.34
C CYS A 266 -4.00 12.78 3.49
N CYS A 267 -3.06 11.86 3.67
CA CYS A 267 -2.99 10.99 4.84
C CYS A 267 -2.21 11.63 5.99
N GLU A 268 -1.32 12.58 5.69
CA GLU A 268 -0.45 13.22 6.66
C GLU A 268 -1.27 13.95 7.73
N GLY A 269 -1.01 13.64 9.00
CA GLY A 269 -1.77 14.16 10.13
C GLY A 269 -3.21 13.66 10.26
N ARG A 270 -3.62 12.70 9.43
CA ARG A 270 -4.96 12.10 9.46
C ARG A 270 -4.94 10.60 9.70
N VAL A 271 -3.76 10.00 9.81
CA VAL A 271 -3.58 8.59 10.15
C VAL A 271 -2.89 8.50 11.51
N CYS A 272 -3.45 7.73 12.42
CA CYS A 272 -2.79 7.36 13.65
C CYS A 272 -1.77 6.26 13.36
N ARG A 273 -0.49 6.54 13.59
CA ARG A 273 0.62 5.61 13.32
C ARG A 273 0.68 4.39 14.26
N ARG A 274 -0.07 4.42 15.36
CA ARG A 274 -0.13 3.35 16.35
C ARG A 274 -1.24 2.33 16.11
N CYS A 275 -2.42 2.79 15.68
CA CYS A 275 -3.60 1.91 15.49
C CYS A 275 -4.14 1.85 14.05
N ASP A 276 -3.49 2.57 13.13
CA ASP A 276 -3.86 2.72 11.71
C ASP A 276 -5.28 3.23 11.46
N LYS A 277 -5.92 3.83 12.48
CA LYS A 277 -7.17 4.57 12.30
C LYS A 277 -6.89 5.82 11.46
N TRP A 278 -7.83 6.17 10.58
CA TRP A 278 -7.73 7.36 9.76
C TRP A 278 -9.00 8.21 9.80
N TRP A 279 -8.89 9.52 9.52
CA TRP A 279 -10.00 10.47 9.51
C TRP A 279 -10.10 11.24 8.19
N CYS A 280 -11.29 11.22 7.56
CA CYS A 280 -11.53 11.96 6.32
C CYS A 280 -11.54 13.48 6.53
N GLU A 281 -11.49 14.20 5.41
CA GLU A 281 -11.48 15.66 5.31
C GLU A 281 -12.64 16.31 6.05
N THR A 282 -13.83 15.69 5.97
CA THR A 282 -15.03 16.14 6.66
C THR A 282 -14.99 15.89 8.16
N CYS A 283 -14.42 14.75 8.59
CA CYS A 283 -14.34 14.39 10.01
C CYS A 283 -13.23 15.12 10.77
N LEU A 284 -12.22 15.59 10.06
CA LEU A 284 -11.11 16.36 10.62
C LEU A 284 -10.77 17.55 9.70
N PRO A 285 -11.63 18.57 9.60
CA PRO A 285 -11.37 19.72 8.75
C PRO A 285 -10.15 20.51 9.27
N GLY A 286 -9.39 21.15 8.39
CA GLY A 286 -8.40 22.16 8.80
C GLY A 286 -6.99 21.68 9.15
N PHE A 287 -6.63 20.40 8.96
CA PHE A 287 -5.23 19.97 9.09
C PHE A 287 -4.41 20.45 7.87
N ARG A 288 -4.10 21.74 7.80
CA ARG A 288 -3.11 22.31 6.86
C ARG A 288 -1.85 22.80 7.54
N GLU A 289 -1.89 22.87 8.84
CA GLU A 289 -0.74 23.02 9.69
C GLU A 289 -1.03 22.11 10.88
N PRO A 290 -0.06 21.33 11.39
CA PRO A 290 -0.03 21.19 12.82
C PRO A 290 0.09 22.64 13.29
N GLN A 291 -1.04 23.30 13.56
CA GLN A 291 -1.08 24.17 14.70
C GLN A 291 -0.73 23.21 15.81
N LEU A 292 0.59 23.11 16.03
CA LEU A 292 1.16 22.80 17.28
C LEU A 292 0.26 23.64 18.18
N LEU A 293 -0.66 22.98 18.87
CA LEU A 293 -0.95 23.35 20.24
C LEU A 293 0.38 23.13 20.99
N ARG A 294 1.40 23.88 20.57
CA ARG A 294 2.57 24.27 21.31
C ARG A 294 1.90 24.82 22.53
N ARG A 295 2.09 24.11 23.64
CA ARG A 295 1.79 24.59 24.97
C ARG A 295 1.97 26.09 24.95
N THR A 296 0.87 26.85 24.96
CA THR A 296 0.99 28.26 25.32
C THR A 296 1.59 28.21 26.72
N PRO A 297 2.73 28.86 26.97
CA PRO A 297 3.31 28.88 28.31
C PRO A 297 2.26 29.51 29.24
N GLY A 298 1.56 28.70 30.04
CA GLY A 298 0.47 29.14 30.91
C GLY A 298 -0.96 28.84 30.44
N GLY A 299 -1.17 28.21 29.27
CA GLY A 299 -2.49 27.72 28.86
C GLY A 299 -2.85 26.44 29.61
N SER A 300 -3.94 26.47 30.39
CA SER A 300 -4.46 25.29 31.09
C SER A 300 -4.68 24.16 30.09
N VAL A 301 -3.91 23.07 30.25
CA VAL A 301 -4.00 21.85 29.46
C VAL A 301 -5.46 21.41 29.47
N LEU A 302 -6.03 21.14 28.29
CA LEU A 302 -7.34 20.49 28.18
C LEU A 302 -7.34 19.30 29.14
N GLY A 303 -8.04 19.42 30.27
CA GLY A 303 -7.98 18.42 31.32
C GLY A 303 -8.29 17.04 30.75
N HIS A 304 -7.63 16.00 31.26
CA HIS A 304 -7.76 14.60 30.83
C HIS A 304 -9.22 14.15 30.56
N GLY A 305 -10.20 14.74 31.25
CA GLY A 305 -11.63 14.48 31.04
C GLY A 305 -12.17 14.85 29.65
N ASN A 306 -11.57 15.79 28.93
CA ASN A 306 -12.11 16.31 27.65
C ASN A 306 -11.38 15.80 26.39
N LEU A 307 -10.27 15.07 26.53
CA LEU A 307 -9.53 14.54 25.36
C LEU A 307 -10.28 13.41 24.64
N LYS A 308 -11.14 12.66 25.34
CA LYS A 308 -11.92 11.54 24.75
C LYS A 308 -12.98 12.01 23.75
N SER A 309 -13.42 13.26 23.83
CA SER A 309 -14.43 13.81 22.90
C SER A 309 -13.81 14.43 21.65
N VAL A 310 -12.49 14.69 21.64
CA VAL A 310 -11.84 15.33 20.50
C VAL A 310 -11.43 14.30 19.46
N LYS A 311 -12.12 14.33 18.32
CA LYS A 311 -11.77 13.52 17.15
C LYS A 311 -10.52 14.10 16.49
N GLY A 312 -9.58 13.23 16.12
CA GLY A 312 -8.42 13.63 15.32
C GLY A 312 -7.12 12.93 15.70
N VAL A 313 -6.06 13.34 15.02
CA VAL A 313 -4.69 12.90 15.26
C VAL A 313 -3.88 14.06 15.81
N TRP A 314 -3.05 13.77 16.80
CA TRP A 314 -2.25 14.70 17.57
C TRP A 314 -0.78 14.31 17.43
N LEU A 315 0.11 15.30 17.38
CA LEU A 315 1.53 15.04 17.61
C LEU A 315 1.71 14.72 19.10
N GLY A 316 2.23 13.53 19.41
CA GLY A 316 2.43 13.13 20.79
C GLY A 316 3.48 14.01 21.48
N CYS A 317 4.72 13.90 21.01
CA CYS A 317 5.90 14.61 21.48
C CYS A 317 6.77 15.01 20.26
N ASP A 318 7.79 15.84 20.44
CA ASP A 318 8.67 16.31 19.34
C ASP A 318 9.35 15.16 18.55
N SER A 319 9.41 13.96 19.13
CA SER A 319 9.98 12.75 18.53
C SER A 319 8.92 11.69 18.18
N CYS A 320 7.66 11.89 18.59
CA CYS A 320 6.59 10.93 18.41
C CYS A 320 5.83 11.25 17.12
N GLU A 321 5.47 10.22 16.38
CA GLU A 321 4.61 10.39 15.22
C GLU A 321 3.17 10.75 15.61
N ALA A 322 2.34 11.06 14.61
CA ALA A 322 0.95 11.44 14.81
C ALA A 322 0.12 10.27 15.36
N VAL A 323 -0.52 10.45 16.52
CA VAL A 323 -1.34 9.46 17.23
C VAL A 323 -2.74 9.99 17.52
N CYS A 324 -3.77 9.12 17.52
CA CYS A 324 -5.12 9.55 17.90
C CYS A 324 -5.23 9.80 19.40
N ALA A 325 -6.29 10.50 19.83
CA ALA A 325 -6.51 10.83 21.24
C ALA A 325 -6.51 9.59 22.16
N GLU A 326 -7.08 8.47 21.72
CA GLU A 326 -7.06 7.21 22.48
C GLU A 326 -5.64 6.68 22.66
N CYS A 327 -4.90 6.54 21.56
CA CYS A 327 -3.51 6.08 21.58
C CYS A 327 -2.57 7.04 22.32
N LEU A 328 -2.91 8.33 22.36
CA LEU A 328 -2.19 9.36 23.10
C LEU A 328 -2.41 9.23 24.60
N VAL A 329 -3.65 9.02 25.04
CA VAL A 329 -3.96 8.76 26.46
C VAL A 329 -3.27 7.49 26.94
N GLU A 330 -3.20 6.46 26.09
CA GLU A 330 -2.48 5.22 26.40
C GLU A 330 -0.96 5.36 26.42
N SER A 331 -0.38 6.28 25.64
CA SER A 331 1.08 6.50 25.60
C SER A 331 1.57 7.56 26.60
N ARG A 332 0.65 8.34 27.18
CA ARG A 332 0.94 9.35 28.18
C ARG A 332 0.95 8.72 29.57
N GLU A 333 2.07 8.86 30.24
CA GLU A 333 2.18 8.62 31.67
C GLU A 333 2.21 9.98 32.38
N MET A 334 1.57 10.10 33.54
CA MET A 334 1.66 11.32 34.35
C MET A 334 2.87 11.22 35.27
N CYS A 335 3.72 12.24 35.27
CA CYS A 335 4.80 12.33 36.26
C CYS A 335 4.18 12.46 37.66
N GLY A 336 4.40 11.47 38.53
CA GLY A 336 3.87 11.46 39.90
C GLY A 336 4.32 12.64 40.76
N ARG A 337 5.34 13.40 40.34
CA ARG A 337 5.93 14.50 41.13
C ARG A 337 5.37 15.88 40.79
N CYS A 338 5.16 16.18 39.52
CA CYS A 338 4.70 17.50 39.05
C CYS A 338 3.36 17.46 38.31
N GLY A 339 2.82 16.26 38.05
CA GLY A 339 1.62 16.09 37.25
C GLY A 339 1.82 16.37 35.76
N ASN A 340 3.06 16.61 35.30
CA ASN A 340 3.31 16.84 33.88
C ASN A 340 3.17 15.53 33.10
N GLU A 341 2.52 15.60 31.95
CA GLU A 341 2.43 14.50 31.00
C GLU A 341 3.81 14.17 30.40
N LEU A 342 4.14 12.88 30.40
CA LEU A 342 5.34 12.28 29.83
C LEU A 342 4.97 11.30 28.73
N CYS A 343 5.84 11.17 27.72
CA CYS A 343 5.72 10.11 26.74
C CYS A 343 6.43 8.86 27.27
N GLY A 344 5.66 7.81 27.59
CA GLY A 344 6.19 6.57 28.16
C GLY A 344 7.12 5.80 27.21
N GLU A 345 7.04 6.04 25.89
CA GLU A 345 7.93 5.42 24.91
C GLU A 345 9.36 5.98 24.97
N HIS A 346 9.50 7.29 25.18
CA HIS A 346 10.81 7.95 25.21
C HIS A 346 11.48 7.89 26.57
N GLU A 347 10.72 7.73 27.66
CA GLU A 347 11.29 7.55 29.00
C GLU A 347 12.04 6.22 29.13
N LYS A 348 11.51 5.14 28.53
CA LYS A 348 12.16 3.80 28.54
C LYS A 348 13.53 3.79 27.85
N ILE A 349 13.75 4.69 26.89
CA ILE A 349 15.00 4.82 26.14
C ILE A 349 15.94 5.84 26.81
N GLY A 350 15.41 6.72 27.67
CA GLY A 350 16.08 7.90 28.21
C GLY A 350 16.99 7.70 29.43
N SER A 351 17.05 6.53 30.07
CA SER A 351 17.98 6.34 31.20
C SER A 351 19.45 6.13 30.82
N THR A 352 19.80 6.09 29.53
CA THR A 352 21.19 5.82 29.09
C THR A 352 21.79 6.77 28.04
N ARG A 353 21.05 7.73 27.46
CA ARG A 353 21.67 8.72 26.54
C ARG A 353 22.20 9.95 27.30
N LYS A 354 23.51 9.94 27.58
CA LYS A 354 24.29 11.16 27.88
C LYS A 354 24.10 12.15 26.73
N ILE A 355 23.39 13.25 26.99
CA ILE A 355 23.32 14.41 26.09
C ILE A 355 24.70 15.04 26.06
N GLY A 356 25.40 14.90 24.93
CA GLY A 356 26.61 15.63 24.62
C GLY A 356 26.31 17.07 24.17
N SER A 357 27.28 17.94 24.46
CA SER A 357 27.47 19.29 23.94
C SER A 357 26.70 20.43 24.64
N ALA A 358 27.23 20.81 25.80
CA ALA A 358 27.12 22.19 26.29
C ALA A 358 28.01 23.07 25.39
N ARG A 359 27.39 23.98 24.61
CA ARG A 359 28.12 25.10 24.01
C ARG A 359 28.45 26.11 25.10
N ASN A 360 29.69 26.58 25.06
CA ASN A 360 30.33 27.61 25.90
C ASN A 360 29.36 28.62 26.53
N PHE A 361 29.27 28.58 27.86
CA PHE A 361 28.74 29.66 28.68
C PHE A 361 29.94 30.31 29.39
N ASP A 362 30.21 31.56 29.05
CA ASP A 362 31.30 32.38 29.58
C ASP A 362 30.89 32.97 30.96
N PRO A 363 31.63 32.74 32.06
CA PRO A 363 31.27 33.26 33.37
C PRO A 363 32.05 34.54 33.66
N ARG A 364 31.45 35.69 33.37
CA ARG A 364 31.78 36.95 34.05
C ARG A 364 30.52 37.70 34.40
N PHE A 365 29.98 37.45 35.60
CA PHE A 365 29.30 38.51 36.34
C PHE A 365 29.43 38.27 37.84
N ASN A 366 30.02 39.27 38.48
CA ASN A 366 30.30 39.37 39.90
C ASN A 366 29.19 40.21 40.54
N GLY A 367 28.70 39.85 41.72
CA GLY A 367 28.03 40.83 42.60
C GLY A 367 26.76 40.41 43.34
N LYS A 368 26.94 40.13 44.63
CA LYS A 368 26.14 40.61 45.78
C LYS A 368 24.66 40.22 45.88
N GLY A 369 24.44 39.12 46.60
CA GLY A 369 23.68 39.05 47.86
C GLY A 369 22.29 39.71 47.99
N ARG A 370 21.29 38.88 48.31
CA ARG A 370 20.29 39.17 49.35
C ARG A 370 19.73 37.85 49.89
N ARG A 371 19.74 37.73 51.23
CA ARG A 371 19.05 36.66 51.96
C ARG A 371 17.56 36.95 51.93
N LEU A 372 16.76 35.95 51.58
CA LEU A 372 15.40 35.82 52.08
C LEU A 372 15.26 34.40 52.60
N GLY A 373 15.09 34.31 53.93
CA GLY A 373 14.61 33.11 54.58
C GLY A 373 13.14 32.91 54.23
N GLY A 374 12.79 31.66 53.96
CA GLY A 374 11.43 31.20 53.75
C GLY A 374 11.44 29.69 53.82
N ASP A 375 10.79 29.17 54.86
CA ASP A 375 10.72 27.76 55.21
C ASP A 375 10.31 26.88 54.03
N VAL A 376 11.22 26.01 53.59
CA VAL A 376 10.89 24.90 52.71
C VAL A 376 10.81 23.64 53.56
N LYS A 377 9.57 23.15 53.70
CA LYS A 377 9.22 21.84 54.25
C LYS A 377 10.15 20.76 53.70
N ARG A 378 10.76 20.02 54.63
CA ARG A 378 11.42 18.72 54.41
C ARG A 378 10.38 17.71 53.89
N GLY A 379 10.80 16.83 52.98
CA GLY A 379 9.97 15.72 52.49
C GLY A 379 10.66 14.89 51.42
N CYS A 380 11.24 13.77 51.88
CA CYS A 380 11.60 12.50 51.25
C CYS A 380 12.39 12.46 49.92
N VAL A 381 13.58 11.86 50.01
CA VAL A 381 14.22 11.05 48.96
C VAL A 381 13.70 9.63 49.19
N GLU A 382 12.88 9.12 48.27
CA GLU A 382 12.70 7.67 48.11
C GLU A 382 13.42 7.28 46.83
N GLU A 383 14.43 6.43 47.01
CA GLU A 383 15.03 5.64 45.95
C GLU A 383 14.00 4.62 45.47
N GLY A 384 13.66 4.65 44.17
CA GLY A 384 12.82 3.62 43.56
C GLY A 384 11.85 4.06 42.47
N THR A 385 11.62 5.36 42.24
CA THR A 385 10.65 5.79 41.21
C THR A 385 11.31 6.09 39.88
N THR A 386 11.24 5.16 38.93
CA THR A 386 11.22 5.45 37.49
C THR A 386 9.99 6.32 37.21
N GLY A 387 10.15 7.57 36.75
CA GLY A 387 9.00 8.46 36.52
C GLY A 387 9.22 9.96 36.72
N VAL A 388 10.44 10.49 36.60
CA VAL A 388 10.71 11.93 36.79
C VAL A 388 10.88 12.62 35.44
N CYS A 389 10.03 13.60 35.14
CA CYS A 389 10.07 14.29 33.86
C CYS A 389 11.34 15.14 33.68
N HIS A 390 11.70 15.39 32.41
CA HIS A 390 12.89 16.16 32.05
C HIS A 390 12.92 17.59 32.65
N ASP A 391 11.76 18.25 32.83
CA ASP A 391 11.70 19.57 33.47
C ASP A 391 11.96 19.50 34.98
N CYS A 392 11.45 18.47 35.67
CA CYS A 392 11.81 18.20 37.06
C CYS A 392 13.29 17.83 37.20
N TRP A 393 13.84 17.10 36.24
CA TRP A 393 15.26 16.75 36.21
C TRP A 393 16.15 17.97 35.98
N ARG A 394 15.80 18.87 35.05
CA ARG A 394 16.50 20.17 34.89
C ARG A 394 16.39 21.04 36.13
N GLY A 395 15.21 21.09 36.76
CA GLY A 395 15.02 21.79 38.03
C GLY A 395 15.91 21.26 39.17
N LEU A 396 16.19 19.95 39.18
CA LEU A 396 17.14 19.33 40.10
C LEU A 396 18.59 19.70 39.77
N GLN A 397 18.97 19.80 38.49
CA GLN A 397 20.33 20.20 38.08
C GLN A 397 20.67 21.64 38.44
N HIS A 398 19.70 22.55 38.45
CA HIS A 398 19.93 23.96 38.80
C HIS A 398 19.92 24.25 40.31
N ASN A 399 19.82 23.22 41.18
CA ASN A 399 19.89 23.37 42.63
C ASN A 399 21.12 22.62 43.21
N PRO A 400 22.29 23.26 43.28
CA PRO A 400 23.57 22.59 43.59
C PRO A 400 23.63 21.97 45.00
N ARG A 401 22.71 22.33 45.91
CA ARG A 401 22.63 21.73 47.25
C ARG A 401 22.02 20.32 47.28
N ARG A 402 21.32 19.88 46.23
CA ARG A 402 20.66 18.55 46.19
C ARG A 402 21.48 17.46 45.47
N MET A 403 22.43 17.83 44.60
CA MET A 403 23.30 16.84 43.94
C MET A 403 24.37 16.25 44.86
N PHE A 404 24.74 16.95 45.95
CA PHE A 404 25.84 16.52 46.82
C PHE A 404 25.46 15.38 47.79
N LEU A 405 24.16 15.20 48.08
CA LEU A 405 23.69 14.14 48.99
C LEU A 405 23.29 12.85 48.27
N ALA A 406 23.13 12.87 46.95
CA ALA A 406 22.79 11.67 46.15
C ALA A 406 24.03 10.91 45.63
N ARG A 407 25.25 11.34 45.99
CA ARG A 407 26.53 10.73 45.59
C ARG A 407 27.28 10.07 46.75
N LEU A 408 26.68 10.06 47.95
CA LEU A 408 27.27 9.52 49.18
C LEU A 408 26.31 8.57 49.93
N ALA A 409 25.32 7.99 49.24
CA ALA A 409 24.56 6.84 49.68
C ALA A 409 24.75 5.72 48.65
#